data_AF-A0A7C9RW32-F1
#
_entry.id   AF-A0A7C9RW32-F1
#
_cell.length_a   1.000
_cell.length_b   1.000
_cell.length_c   1.000
_cell.angle_alpha   90.00
_cell.angle_beta   90.00
_cell.angle_gamma   90.00
#
_symmetry.space_group_name_H-M   'P 1'
#
loop_
_entity.id
_entity.type
_entity.pdbx_description
1 polymer ?
#
loop_
_entity_poly.entity_id
_entity_poly.type
_entity_poly.pdbx_seq_one_letter_code
_entity_poly.pdbx_strand_id
1 'polypeptide(L)'
;MRWVDRAALVLGLGIGGFVDGIVIHQLLGWHHMLSGWYPLDDVHLMMLGDGLFHLLCLLLVLVGVAMLNRRPPLPNAVLAGGILAGWGVFNLVEGIVDHHVLGVHHVRHGPGELAYDLAFLAAGLVLVVVGVLMSRRASANPPARA
;
A
#
# COMPACT_ATOMS: atom_id res chain seq x y z
N MET A 1 -4.96 -14.83 -8.52
CA MET A 1 -5.17 -14.90 -7.06
C MET A 1 -6.63 -15.29 -6.78
N ARG A 2 -6.95 -16.59 -6.73
CA ARG A 2 -8.35 -17.08 -6.58
C ARG A 2 -8.94 -16.90 -5.18
N TRP A 3 -8.11 -16.52 -4.21
CA TRP A 3 -8.45 -16.48 -2.80
C TRP A 3 -8.48 -15.07 -2.19
N VAL A 4 -8.12 -14.05 -2.96
CA VAL A 4 -8.15 -12.66 -2.47
C VAL A 4 -9.24 -11.91 -3.21
N ASP A 5 -10.12 -11.29 -2.43
CA ASP A 5 -11.20 -10.50 -2.98
C ASP A 5 -10.66 -9.22 -3.63
N ARG A 6 -11.12 -8.93 -4.86
CA ARG A 6 -10.63 -7.79 -5.65
C ARG A 6 -10.98 -6.45 -5.02
N ALA A 7 -12.16 -6.33 -4.40
CA ALA A 7 -12.59 -5.07 -3.80
C ALA A 7 -11.76 -4.76 -2.55
N ALA A 8 -11.54 -5.77 -1.71
CA ALA A 8 -10.66 -5.67 -0.55
C ALA A 8 -9.19 -5.39 -0.95
N LEU A 9 -8.71 -6.00 -2.04
CA LEU A 9 -7.37 -5.73 -2.58
C LEU A 9 -7.20 -4.27 -3.01
N VAL A 10 -8.14 -3.75 -3.80
CA VAL A 10 -8.10 -2.34 -4.27
C VAL A 10 -8.20 -1.37 -3.10
N LEU A 11 -9.06 -1.65 -2.13
CA LEU A 11 -9.13 -0.88 -0.90
C LEU A 11 -7.78 -0.91 -0.14
N GLY A 12 -7.15 -2.08 -0.07
CA GLY A 12 -5.83 -2.27 0.55
C GLY A 12 -4.71 -1.49 -0.14
N LEU A 13 -4.71 -1.40 -1.48
CA LEU A 13 -3.75 -0.57 -2.21
C LEU A 13 -3.83 0.89 -1.77
N GLY A 14 -5.05 1.45 -1.73
CA GLY A 14 -5.26 2.83 -1.33
C GLY A 14 -4.93 3.09 0.14
N ILE A 15 -5.31 2.17 1.04
CA ILE A 15 -4.97 2.28 2.47
C ILE A 15 -3.46 2.20 2.67
N GLY A 16 -2.78 1.26 2.00
CA GLY A 16 -1.33 1.10 2.08
C GLY A 16 -0.59 2.37 1.65
N GLY A 17 -0.99 2.94 0.52
CA GLY A 17 -0.43 4.21 0.04
C GLY A 17 -0.70 5.38 0.99
N PHE A 18 -1.88 5.46 1.61
CA PHE A 18 -2.10 6.46 2.67
C PHE A 18 -1.19 6.26 3.88
N VAL A 19 -0.97 5.02 4.32
CA VAL A 19 -0.08 4.78 5.47
C VAL A 19 1.33 5.21 5.12
N ASP A 20 1.82 4.88 3.92
CA ASP A 20 3.13 5.30 3.43
C ASP A 20 3.24 6.83 3.33
N GLY A 21 2.32 7.49 2.61
CA GLY A 21 2.31 8.94 2.44
C GLY A 21 2.11 9.72 3.74
N ILE A 22 1.27 9.26 4.67
CA ILE A 22 1.10 9.95 5.94
C ILE A 22 2.29 9.68 6.87
N VAL A 23 2.64 8.40 7.06
CA VAL A 23 3.63 8.05 8.08
C VAL A 23 5.03 8.38 7.60
N ILE A 24 5.41 7.93 6.41
CA ILE A 24 6.79 8.00 5.94
C ILE A 24 7.07 9.37 5.31
N HIS A 25 6.16 9.91 4.49
CA HIS A 25 6.40 11.23 3.90
C HIS A 25 6.15 12.39 4.87
N GLN A 26 5.06 12.36 5.63
CA GLN A 26 4.63 13.54 6.39
C GLN A 26 5.03 13.51 7.86
N LEU A 27 4.79 12.41 8.57
CA LEU A 27 5.10 12.32 10.01
C LEU A 27 6.59 12.12 10.26
N LEU A 28 7.22 11.22 9.49
CA LEU A 28 8.65 10.94 9.61
C LEU A 28 9.51 11.87 8.74
N GLY A 29 8.96 12.37 7.63
CA GLY A 29 9.70 13.23 6.71
C GLY A 29 10.93 12.55 6.12
N TRP A 30 10.89 11.23 5.91
CA TRP A 30 12.06 10.49 5.43
C TRP A 30 12.30 10.68 3.94
N HIS A 31 11.22 10.88 3.18
CA HIS A 31 11.25 11.21 1.76
C HIS A 31 9.95 11.90 1.35
N HIS A 32 9.91 12.45 0.14
CA HIS A 32 8.70 12.94 -0.51
C HIS A 32 8.63 12.29 -1.89
N MET A 33 7.47 12.31 -2.54
CA MET A 33 7.28 11.67 -3.84
C MET A 33 8.37 12.03 -4.86
N LEU A 34 8.87 13.27 -4.84
CA LEU A 34 9.80 13.80 -5.83
C LEU A 34 11.24 14.02 -5.29
N SER A 35 11.54 13.56 -4.07
CA SER A 35 12.79 13.90 -3.38
C SER A 35 14.05 13.25 -3.96
N GLY A 36 13.92 12.22 -4.78
CA GLY A 36 15.03 11.61 -5.52
C GLY A 36 15.41 12.38 -6.79
N TRP A 37 14.46 13.15 -7.35
CA TRP A 37 14.68 13.90 -8.60
C TRP A 37 14.93 15.39 -8.38
N TYR A 38 14.45 15.95 -7.28
CA TYR A 38 14.51 17.39 -7.02
C TYR A 38 15.03 17.69 -5.60
N PRO A 39 15.67 18.86 -5.41
CA PRO A 39 16.06 19.34 -4.08
C PRO A 39 14.88 19.46 -3.10
N LEU A 40 15.15 19.17 -1.83
CA LEU A 40 14.16 19.21 -0.75
C LEU A 40 13.75 20.62 -0.30
N ASP A 41 14.43 21.67 -0.77
CA ASP A 41 14.13 23.06 -0.43
C ASP A 41 12.93 23.64 -1.22
N ASP A 42 12.52 23.01 -2.32
CA ASP A 42 11.24 23.29 -2.99
C ASP A 42 10.07 22.57 -2.30
N VAL A 43 9.68 23.10 -1.14
CA VAL A 43 8.60 22.55 -0.30
C VAL A 43 7.26 22.48 -1.05
N HIS A 44 6.99 23.44 -1.94
CA HIS A 44 5.75 23.44 -2.72
C HIS A 44 5.70 22.26 -3.69
N LEU A 45 6.80 22.00 -4.41
CA LEU A 45 6.89 20.86 -5.31
C LEU A 45 6.76 19.52 -4.57
N MET A 46 7.41 19.38 -3.41
CA MET A 46 7.29 18.17 -2.57
C MET A 46 5.83 17.95 -2.11
N MET A 47 5.19 19.02 -1.64
CA MET A 47 3.79 18.98 -1.20
C MET A 47 2.83 18.65 -2.35
N LEU A 48 3.08 19.17 -3.55
CA LEU A 48 2.29 18.85 -4.75
C LEU A 48 2.43 17.38 -5.11
N GLY A 49 3.66 16.85 -5.13
CA GLY A 49 3.92 15.43 -5.40
C GLY A 49 3.19 14.53 -4.42
N ASP A 50 3.37 14.77 -3.12
CA ASP A 50 2.68 14.03 -2.07
C ASP A 50 1.15 14.19 -2.15
N GLY A 51 0.65 15.37 -2.49
CA GLY A 51 -0.78 15.63 -2.65
C GLY A 51 -1.40 14.84 -3.81
N LEU A 52 -0.72 14.77 -4.95
CA LEU A 52 -1.16 13.98 -6.11
C LEU A 52 -1.14 12.47 -5.80
N PHE A 53 -0.12 12.01 -5.07
CA PHE A 53 -0.05 10.64 -4.59
C PHE A 53 -1.21 10.30 -3.63
N HIS A 54 -1.50 11.17 -2.66
CA HIS A 54 -2.65 11.00 -1.77
C HIS A 54 -3.99 11.05 -2.50
N LEU A 55 -4.12 11.87 -3.55
CA LEU A 55 -5.32 11.89 -4.39
C LEU A 55 -5.51 10.54 -5.10
N LEU A 56 -4.45 9.93 -5.62
CA LEU A 56 -4.51 8.58 -6.19
C LEU A 56 -4.93 7.55 -5.13
N CYS A 57 -4.35 7.61 -3.92
CA CYS A 57 -4.74 6.75 -2.81
C CYS A 57 -6.23 6.90 -2.46
N LEU A 58 -6.74 8.14 -2.42
CA LEU A 58 -8.16 8.43 -2.19
C LEU A 58 -9.05 7.79 -3.26
N LEU A 59 -8.69 7.92 -4.53
CA LEU A 59 -9.45 7.30 -5.63
C LEU A 59 -9.47 5.78 -5.49
N LEU A 60 -8.35 5.13 -5.14
CA LEU A 60 -8.31 3.69 -4.89
C LEU A 60 -9.20 3.28 -3.71
N VAL A 61 -9.19 4.03 -2.61
CA VAL A 61 -10.09 3.79 -1.47
C VAL A 61 -11.55 3.91 -1.90
N LEU A 62 -11.93 4.99 -2.60
CA LEU A 62 -13.29 5.20 -3.07
C LEU A 62 -13.76 4.11 -4.02
N VAL A 63 -12.91 3.67 -4.95
CA VAL A 63 -13.20 2.56 -5.86
C VAL A 63 -13.35 1.25 -5.08
N GLY A 64 -12.46 0.96 -4.14
CA GLY A 64 -12.53 -0.22 -3.27
C GLY A 64 -13.85 -0.28 -2.49
N VAL A 65 -14.24 0.84 -1.86
CA VAL A 65 -15.53 0.98 -1.15
C VAL A 65 -16.71 0.82 -2.11
N ALA A 66 -16.69 1.46 -3.29
CA ALA A 66 -17.76 1.35 -4.28
C ALA A 66 -17.91 -0.10 -4.80
N MET A 67 -16.81 -0.85 -4.91
CA MET A 67 -16.83 -2.27 -5.27
C MET A 67 -17.38 -3.13 -4.13
N LEU A 68 -17.05 -2.83 -2.87
CA LEU A 68 -17.60 -3.52 -1.69
C LEU A 68 -19.11 -3.26 -1.52
N ASN A 69 -19.60 -2.07 -1.87
CA ASN A 69 -21.03 -1.74 -1.77
C ASN A 69 -21.91 -2.42 -2.82
N ARG A 70 -21.33 -2.98 -3.88
CA ARG A 70 -22.07 -3.67 -4.96
C ARG A 70 -22.19 -5.17 -4.74
N ARG A 71 -21.92 -5.66 -3.54
CA ARG A 71 -21.87 -7.09 -3.25
C ARG A 71 -22.28 -7.42 -1.81
N PRO A 72 -22.57 -8.70 -1.51
CA PRO A 72 -22.80 -9.14 -0.13
C PRO A 72 -21.58 -8.89 0.77
N PRO A 73 -21.80 -8.65 2.08
CA PRO A 73 -20.71 -8.49 3.04
C PRO A 73 -19.70 -9.63 3.00
N LEU A 74 -18.41 -9.28 3.04
CA LEU A 74 -17.33 -10.26 3.12
C LEU A 74 -17.13 -10.70 4.58
N PRO A 75 -16.75 -11.96 4.83
CA PRO A 75 -16.25 -12.36 6.14
C PRO A 75 -15.05 -11.48 6.54
N ASN A 76 -14.99 -11.08 7.82
CA ASN A 76 -13.96 -10.15 8.32
C ASN A 76 -12.53 -10.59 7.95
N ALA A 77 -12.23 -11.89 8.03
CA ALA A 77 -10.92 -12.43 7.68
C ALA A 77 -10.59 -12.31 6.18
N VAL A 78 -11.58 -12.41 5.29
CA VAL A 78 -11.41 -12.21 3.83
C VAL A 78 -11.22 -10.74 3.51
N LEU A 79 -11.98 -9.85 4.17
CA LEU A 79 -11.82 -8.41 4.03
C LEU A 79 -10.44 -7.95 4.52
N ALA A 80 -10.08 -8.30 5.76
CA ALA A 80 -8.78 -7.95 6.34
C ALA A 80 -7.62 -8.56 5.56
N GLY A 81 -7.73 -9.84 5.17
CA GLY A 81 -6.71 -10.50 4.36
C GLY A 81 -6.54 -9.86 2.98
N GLY A 82 -7.63 -9.41 2.36
CA GLY A 82 -7.56 -8.66 1.11
C GLY A 82 -6.94 -7.28 1.26
N ILE A 83 -7.27 -6.54 2.32
CA ILE A 83 -6.66 -5.23 2.62
C ILE A 83 -5.15 -5.39 2.85
N LEU A 84 -4.72 -6.36 3.67
CA LEU A 84 -3.30 -6.63 3.91
C LEU A 84 -2.56 -7.02 2.62
N ALA A 85 -3.17 -7.88 1.79
CA ALA A 85 -2.58 -8.23 0.51
C ALA A 85 -2.50 -7.04 -0.44
N GLY A 86 -3.51 -6.16 -0.45
CA GLY A 86 -3.51 -4.94 -1.24
C GLY A 86 -2.40 -3.99 -0.81
N TRP A 87 -2.25 -3.74 0.49
CA TRP A 87 -1.15 -2.95 1.02
C TRP A 87 0.21 -3.57 0.66
N GLY A 88 0.38 -4.88 0.85
CA GLY A 88 1.62 -5.54 0.48
C GLY A 88 1.95 -5.39 -1.02
N VAL A 89 0.95 -5.48 -1.90
CA VAL A 89 1.15 -5.22 -3.34
C VAL A 89 1.52 -3.77 -3.60
N PHE A 90 0.91 -2.81 -2.90
CA PHE A 90 1.31 -1.39 -2.99
C PHE A 90 2.80 -1.25 -2.68
N ASN A 91 3.28 -1.76 -1.54
CA ASN A 91 4.70 -1.68 -1.17
C ASN A 91 5.63 -2.32 -2.21
N LEU A 92 5.22 -3.44 -2.81
CA LEU A 92 6.05 -4.10 -3.82
C LEU A 92 6.10 -3.30 -5.13
N VAL A 93 4.96 -2.73 -5.55
CA VAL A 93 4.91 -1.95 -6.80
C VAL A 93 5.63 -0.63 -6.63
N GLU A 94 5.30 0.12 -5.58
CA GLU A 94 5.95 1.39 -5.23
C GLU A 94 7.46 1.14 -5.07
N GLY A 95 7.88 0.24 -4.18
CA GLY A 95 9.31 0.05 -3.94
C GLY A 95 10.11 -0.51 -5.14
N ILE A 96 9.49 -1.26 -6.05
CA ILE A 96 10.19 -1.70 -7.28
C ILE A 96 10.24 -0.56 -8.29
N VAL A 97 9.11 0.08 -8.56
CA VAL A 97 8.99 1.06 -9.63
C VAL A 97 9.65 2.36 -9.23
N ASP A 98 9.29 2.90 -8.07
CA ASP A 98 9.65 4.24 -7.66
C ASP A 98 11.05 4.28 -7.03
N HIS A 99 11.40 3.34 -6.15
CA HIS A 99 12.73 3.31 -5.53
C HIS A 99 13.83 2.74 -6.43
N HIS A 100 13.55 1.68 -7.20
CA HIS A 100 14.61 0.95 -7.92
C HIS A 100 14.65 1.22 -9.42
N VAL A 101 13.49 1.32 -10.10
CA VAL A 101 13.45 1.53 -11.56
C VAL A 101 13.56 3.02 -11.90
N LEU A 102 12.79 3.86 -11.22
CA LEU A 102 12.72 5.30 -11.48
C LEU A 102 13.68 6.11 -10.61
N GLY A 103 13.96 5.64 -9.39
CA GLY A 103 14.74 6.39 -8.39
C GLY A 103 14.11 7.74 -8.06
N VAL A 104 12.77 7.81 -8.08
CA VAL A 104 12.02 9.07 -7.89
C VAL A 104 12.00 9.51 -6.43
N HIS A 105 12.17 8.56 -5.52
CA HIS A 105 12.56 8.72 -4.12
C HIS A 105 13.15 7.40 -3.61
N HIS A 106 13.66 7.38 -2.38
CA HIS A 106 14.01 6.16 -1.66
C HIS A 106 13.33 6.20 -0.30
N VAL A 107 13.11 5.05 0.35
CA VAL A 107 12.39 4.98 1.64
C VAL A 107 13.00 5.91 2.67
N ARG A 108 14.34 5.98 2.70
CA ARG A 108 15.07 6.93 3.54
C ARG A 108 16.42 7.23 2.91
N HIS A 109 16.63 8.50 2.58
CA HIS A 109 17.92 8.95 2.05
C HIS A 109 19.05 8.89 3.09
N GLY A 110 20.26 8.61 2.60
CA GLY A 110 21.49 8.60 3.40
C GLY A 110 22.05 7.20 3.68
N PRO A 111 22.80 7.02 4.79
CA PRO A 111 23.46 5.75 5.07
C PRO A 111 22.47 4.58 5.19
N GLY A 112 22.69 3.53 4.41
CA GLY A 112 21.86 2.32 4.43
C GLY A 112 20.57 2.40 3.61
N GLU A 113 20.43 3.39 2.71
CA GLU A 113 19.28 3.59 1.81
C GLU A 113 18.78 2.27 1.18
N LEU A 114 19.67 1.51 0.53
CA LEU A 114 19.30 0.21 -0.07
C LEU A 114 18.72 -0.78 0.95
N ALA A 115 19.20 -0.77 2.19
CA ALA A 115 18.67 -1.66 3.22
C ALA A 115 17.25 -1.26 3.64
N TYR A 116 16.92 0.04 3.64
CA TYR A 116 15.56 0.52 3.88
C TYR A 116 14.62 0.12 2.74
N ASP A 117 15.04 0.29 1.48
CA ASP A 117 14.25 -0.12 0.32
C ASP A 117 13.97 -1.63 0.32
N LEU A 118 15.00 -2.44 0.59
CA LEU A 118 14.85 -3.90 0.68
C LEU A 118 13.96 -4.32 1.87
N ALA A 119 14.05 -3.64 3.01
CA ALA A 119 13.18 -3.88 4.15
C ALA A 119 11.72 -3.54 3.84
N PHE A 120 11.48 -2.47 3.08
CA PHE A 120 10.14 -2.07 2.63
C PHE A 120 9.53 -3.10 1.68
N LEU A 121 10.31 -3.61 0.71
CA LEU A 121 9.90 -4.71 -0.16
C LEU A 121 9.63 -6.01 0.62
N ALA A 122 10.49 -6.34 1.58
CA ALA A 122 10.32 -7.52 2.43
C ALA A 122 9.03 -7.41 3.27
N ALA A 123 8.74 -6.24 3.84
CA ALA A 123 7.48 -5.98 4.54
C ALA A 123 6.28 -6.15 3.59
N GLY A 124 6.36 -5.64 2.36
CA GLY A 124 5.35 -5.84 1.33
C GLY A 124 5.08 -7.32 1.04
N LEU A 125 6.14 -8.11 0.84
CA LEU A 125 6.02 -9.55 0.61
C LEU A 125 5.37 -10.28 1.80
N VAL A 126 5.74 -9.93 3.03
CA VAL A 126 5.14 -10.49 4.25
C VAL A 126 3.64 -10.17 4.31
N LEU A 127 3.26 -8.92 4.05
CA LEU A 127 1.86 -8.49 4.02
C LEU A 127 1.05 -9.26 2.97
N VAL A 128 1.59 -9.46 1.76
CA VAL A 128 0.94 -10.28 0.72
C VAL A 128 0.73 -11.72 1.19
N VAL A 129 1.78 -12.35 1.71
CA VAL A 129 1.71 -13.76 2.15
C VAL A 129 0.70 -13.92 3.28
N VAL A 130 0.77 -13.07 4.31
CA VAL A 130 -0.16 -13.10 5.45
C VAL A 130 -1.60 -12.87 4.97
N GLY A 131 -1.83 -11.85 4.14
CA GLY A 131 -3.15 -11.53 3.61
C GLY A 131 -3.76 -12.69 2.79
N VAL A 132 -2.97 -13.32 1.93
CA VAL A 132 -3.40 -14.50 1.16
C VAL A 132 -3.72 -15.68 2.07
N LEU A 133 -2.89 -15.97 3.07
CA LEU A 133 -3.11 -17.08 4.00
C LEU A 133 -4.37 -16.88 4.85
N MET A 134 -4.63 -15.65 5.31
CA MET A 134 -5.85 -15.30 6.04
C MET A 134 -7.10 -15.54 5.20
N SER A 135 -7.14 -15.00 3.98
CA SER A 135 -8.31 -15.15 3.10
C SER A 135 -8.55 -16.60 2.70
N ARG A 136 -7.48 -17.38 2.45
CA ARG A 136 -7.56 -18.82 2.15
C ARG A 136 -8.18 -19.63 3.28
N ARG A 137 -7.73 -19.42 4.52
CA ARG A 137 -8.23 -20.16 5.69
C ARG A 137 -9.72 -19.87 5.93
N ALA A 138 -10.13 -18.62 5.77
CA ALA A 138 -11.52 -18.20 5.94
C ALA A 138 -12.45 -18.78 4.88
N SER A 139 -11.98 -18.94 3.63
CA SER A 139 -12.76 -19.61 2.58
C SER A 139 -12.87 -21.13 2.79
N ALA A 140 -11.90 -21.76 3.45
CA ALA A 140 -11.91 -23.19 3.73
C ALA A 140 -12.78 -23.56 4.95
N ASN A 141 -12.85 -22.68 5.95
CA ASN A 141 -13.64 -22.86 7.17
C ASN A 141 -14.67 -21.72 7.31
N PRO A 142 -15.78 -21.74 6.56
CA PRO A 142 -16.83 -20.75 6.73
C PRO A 142 -17.36 -20.79 8.17
N PRO A 143 -17.59 -19.63 8.82
CA PRO A 143 -18.10 -19.61 10.18
C PRO A 143 -19.43 -20.37 10.24
N ALA A 144 -19.62 -21.15 11.30
CA ALA A 144 -20.90 -21.83 11.56
C ALA A 144 -22.00 -20.76 11.55
N ARG A 145 -23.00 -20.93 10.67
CA ARG A 145 -24.13 -20.01 10.59
C ARG A 145 -24.82 -19.98 11.95
N ALA A 146 -24.84 -18.81 12.59
CA ALA A 146 -25.68 -18.54 13.76
C ALA A 146 -27.14 -18.34 13.33
#